data_AF-A0A7S1CLC5-F1
#
_entry.id   AF-A0A7S1CLC5-F1
#
_cell.length_a   1.000
_cell.length_b   1.000
_cell.length_c   1.000
_cell.angle_alpha   90.00
_cell.angle_beta   90.00
_cell.angle_gamma   90.00
#
_symmetry.space_group_name_H-M   'P 1'
#
loop_
_entity.id
_entity.type
_entity.pdbx_description
1 polymer ?
#
loop_
_entity_poly.entity_id
_entity_poly.type
_entity_poly.pdbx_seq_one_letter_code
_entity_poly.pdbx_strand_id
1 'polypeptide(L)'
;TTPTSDHDSFFDPFQASVTEALSGPLGRLDTRLGALPLLLALLDCPNVLVQQEACRALGHMASVRRNQTPIARFRLRTLVEFVTTDMGSPELRWQAERVLIQLGFTHGEDDVKAAFNDWRVMMDWYGMMHSVAQQRRLEARVGRAAAVAWMVRPERRLVRRRRFLRRNYGGRVVLKSDRRLQR
;
A
#
# COMPACT_ATOMS: atom_id res chain seq x y z
N THR A 1 -60.22 2.88 14.12
CA THR A 1 -59.01 3.66 14.49
C THR A 1 -57.80 2.76 14.39
N THR A 2 -57.14 2.81 13.25
CA THR A 2 -55.82 2.20 13.01
C THR A 2 -55.04 3.24 12.21
N PRO A 3 -53.93 3.80 12.73
CA PRO A 3 -53.10 4.69 11.93
C PRO A 3 -52.26 3.78 11.03
N THR A 4 -52.59 3.74 9.75
CA THR A 4 -51.68 3.29 8.71
C THR A 4 -50.52 4.28 8.71
N SER A 5 -49.39 3.85 9.27
CA SER A 5 -48.13 4.58 9.21
C SER A 5 -47.67 4.57 7.76
N ASP A 6 -48.08 5.59 7.01
CA ASP A 6 -47.41 6.04 5.79
C ASP A 6 -46.02 6.54 6.19
N HIS A 7 -45.12 5.61 6.51
CA HIS A 7 -43.69 5.86 6.37
C HIS A 7 -43.41 5.78 4.88
N ASP A 8 -43.81 6.85 4.19
CA ASP A 8 -43.37 7.14 2.84
C ASP A 8 -41.88 6.86 2.78
N SER A 9 -41.58 5.92 1.90
CA SER A 9 -40.25 5.46 1.57
C SER A 9 -39.54 6.64 0.94
N PHE A 10 -38.97 7.51 1.78
CA PHE A 10 -38.14 8.61 1.36
C PHE A 10 -36.94 7.98 0.65
N PHE A 11 -37.03 7.93 -0.68
CA PHE A 11 -35.98 7.41 -1.53
C PHE A 11 -34.80 8.35 -1.36
N ASP A 12 -33.92 8.05 -0.40
CA ASP A 12 -32.77 8.91 -0.12
C ASP A 12 -31.73 8.67 -1.24
N PRO A 13 -31.56 9.63 -2.18
CA PRO A 13 -30.63 9.47 -3.29
C PRO A 13 -29.20 9.25 -2.80
N PHE A 14 -28.87 9.72 -1.60
CA PHE A 14 -27.61 9.47 -0.94
C PHE A 14 -27.47 7.99 -0.54
N GLN A 15 -28.50 7.40 0.08
CA GLN A 15 -28.47 6.00 0.49
C GLN A 15 -28.37 5.08 -0.73
N ALA A 16 -29.10 5.40 -1.81
CA ALA A 16 -29.00 4.70 -3.09
C ALA A 16 -27.55 4.75 -3.65
N SER A 17 -26.95 5.94 -3.72
CA SER A 17 -25.58 6.13 -4.21
C SER A 17 -24.54 5.37 -3.36
N VAL A 18 -24.67 5.42 -2.04
CA VAL A 18 -23.78 4.67 -1.13
C VAL A 18 -23.97 3.16 -1.32
N THR A 19 -25.21 2.67 -1.44
CA THR A 19 -25.47 1.24 -1.68
C THR A 19 -24.95 0.78 -3.04
N GLU A 20 -25.05 1.61 -4.07
CA GLU A 20 -24.50 1.32 -5.40
C GLU A 20 -22.96 1.25 -5.33
N ALA A 21 -22.31 2.24 -4.74
CA ALA A 21 -20.86 2.27 -4.56
C ALA A 21 -20.36 1.04 -3.77
N LEU A 22 -21.10 0.64 -2.73
CA LEU A 22 -20.80 -0.54 -1.92
C LEU A 22 -21.17 -1.86 -2.61
N SER A 23 -22.09 -1.88 -3.57
CA SER A 23 -22.39 -3.09 -4.37
C SER A 23 -21.30 -3.43 -5.39
N GLY A 24 -20.47 -2.44 -5.72
CA GLY A 24 -19.39 -2.55 -6.69
C GLY A 24 -18.07 -3.06 -6.12
N PRO A 25 -16.92 -2.59 -6.66
CA PRO A 25 -15.61 -3.09 -6.25
C PRO A 25 -15.23 -2.73 -4.81
N LEU A 26 -15.87 -1.73 -4.19
CA LEU A 26 -15.67 -1.37 -2.78
C LEU A 26 -16.26 -2.40 -1.82
N GLY A 27 -17.38 -3.04 -2.16
CA GLY A 27 -17.97 -4.11 -1.32
C GLY A 27 -17.15 -5.38 -1.28
N ARG A 28 -16.23 -5.56 -2.24
CA ARG A 28 -15.31 -6.71 -2.28
C ARG A 28 -14.05 -6.49 -1.42
N LEU A 29 -13.94 -5.33 -0.78
CA LEU A 29 -12.86 -5.05 0.17
C LEU A 29 -12.98 -5.96 1.40
N ASP A 30 -11.84 -6.38 1.94
CA ASP A 30 -11.77 -7.23 3.13
C ASP A 30 -12.56 -6.59 4.30
N THR A 31 -13.41 -7.37 4.97
CA THR A 31 -14.21 -6.92 6.12
C THR A 31 -13.33 -6.37 7.25
N ARG A 32 -12.06 -6.77 7.29
CA ARG A 32 -11.03 -6.25 8.22
C ARG A 32 -10.68 -4.77 7.99
N LEU A 33 -11.08 -4.19 6.87
CA LEU A 33 -10.91 -2.75 6.59
C LEU A 33 -12.00 -1.89 7.26
N GLY A 34 -13.02 -2.52 7.86
CA GLY A 34 -14.02 -1.85 8.70
C GLY A 34 -14.77 -0.75 7.95
N ALA A 35 -14.68 0.48 8.42
CA ALA A 35 -15.38 1.63 7.86
C ALA A 35 -14.79 2.17 6.54
N LEU A 36 -13.67 1.63 6.06
CA LEU A 36 -12.98 2.16 4.88
C LEU A 36 -13.86 2.21 3.61
N PRO A 37 -14.59 1.13 3.24
CA PRO A 37 -15.41 1.15 2.02
C PRO A 37 -16.51 2.22 2.08
N LEU A 38 -17.09 2.44 3.27
CA LEU A 38 -18.09 3.47 3.50
C LEU A 38 -17.50 4.86 3.29
N LEU A 39 -16.34 5.15 3.90
CA LEU A 39 -15.67 6.45 3.74
C LEU A 39 -15.27 6.73 2.29
N LEU A 40 -14.86 5.69 1.55
CA LEU A 40 -14.57 5.83 0.12
C LEU A 40 -15.85 6.12 -0.69
N ALA A 41 -16.99 5.54 -0.32
CA ALA A 41 -18.28 5.87 -0.94
C ALA A 41 -18.73 7.30 -0.63
N LEU A 42 -18.48 7.80 0.58
CA LEU A 42 -18.85 9.16 1.00
C LEU A 42 -18.14 10.28 0.22
N LEU A 43 -17.04 9.99 -0.47
CA LEU A 43 -16.38 10.96 -1.36
C LEU A 43 -17.21 11.29 -2.61
N ASP A 44 -18.08 10.38 -3.04
CA ASP A 44 -18.93 10.59 -4.23
C ASP A 44 -20.16 11.45 -3.90
N CYS A 45 -20.35 11.83 -2.62
CA CYS A 45 -21.49 12.61 -2.19
C CYS A 45 -21.39 14.05 -2.65
N PRO A 46 -22.48 14.68 -3.15
CA PRO A 46 -22.45 16.05 -3.66
C PRO A 46 -22.25 17.10 -2.55
N ASN A 47 -22.33 16.70 -1.28
CA ASN A 47 -22.17 17.60 -0.15
C ASN A 47 -20.69 17.75 0.23
N VAL A 48 -20.16 18.96 0.02
CA VAL A 48 -18.77 19.33 0.32
C VAL A 48 -18.40 19.06 1.80
N LEU A 49 -19.31 19.27 2.75
CA LEU A 49 -19.04 19.00 4.18
C LEU A 49 -18.86 17.50 4.44
N VAL A 50 -19.64 16.66 3.77
CA VAL A 50 -19.51 15.20 3.87
C VAL A 50 -18.19 14.74 3.25
N GLN A 51 -17.81 15.30 2.10
CA GLN A 51 -16.53 15.02 1.46
C GLN A 51 -15.35 15.45 2.34
N GLN A 52 -15.44 16.61 2.99
CA GLN A 52 -14.41 17.10 3.92
C GLN A 52 -14.23 16.15 5.11
N GLU A 53 -15.31 15.79 5.80
CA GLU A 53 -15.23 14.90 6.96
C GLU A 53 -14.80 13.48 6.56
N ALA A 54 -15.24 13.00 5.38
CA ALA A 54 -14.76 11.75 4.82
C ALA A 54 -13.25 11.80 4.52
N CYS A 55 -12.75 12.86 3.88
CA CYS A 55 -11.32 13.07 3.64
C CYS A 55 -10.53 13.14 4.95
N ARG A 56 -11.05 13.83 5.96
CA ARG A 56 -10.43 13.92 7.28
C ARG A 56 -10.29 12.55 7.95
N ALA A 57 -11.36 11.76 7.94
CA ALA A 57 -11.35 10.39 8.45
C ALA A 57 -10.41 9.49 7.64
N LEU A 58 -10.42 9.62 6.31
CA LEU A 58 -9.50 8.90 5.42
C LEU A 58 -8.05 9.27 5.67
N GLY A 59 -7.73 10.52 6.00
CA GLY A 59 -6.37 10.95 6.36
C GLY A 59 -5.85 10.18 7.57
N HIS A 60 -6.68 9.99 8.60
CA HIS A 60 -6.32 9.13 9.73
C HIS A 60 -6.18 7.66 9.32
N MET A 61 -7.08 7.14 8.48
CA MET A 61 -7.02 5.75 8.04
C MET A 61 -5.83 5.46 7.12
N ALA A 62 -5.40 6.43 6.32
CA ALA A 62 -4.25 6.34 5.42
C ALA A 62 -2.94 6.21 6.19
N SER A 63 -2.88 6.59 7.47
CA SER A 63 -1.71 6.37 8.32
C SER A 63 -1.41 4.88 8.52
N VAL A 64 -2.42 4.03 8.38
CA VAL A 64 -2.28 2.58 8.47
C VAL A 64 -1.96 2.01 7.10
N ARG A 65 -0.75 1.43 6.94
CA ARG A 65 -0.26 0.87 5.66
C ARG A 65 -1.22 -0.07 4.95
N ARG A 66 -2.01 -0.88 5.67
CA ARG A 66 -2.97 -1.82 5.07
C ARG A 66 -4.11 -1.12 4.31
N ASN A 67 -4.42 0.13 4.66
CA ASN A 67 -5.49 0.92 4.07
C ASN A 67 -5.01 1.75 2.88
N GLN A 68 -3.70 2.03 2.79
CA GLN A 68 -3.12 2.90 1.75
C GLN A 68 -3.38 2.38 0.34
N THR A 69 -3.15 1.09 0.10
CA THR A 69 -3.33 0.50 -1.23
C THR A 69 -4.78 0.53 -1.70
N PRO A 70 -5.79 0.16 -0.89
CA PRO A 70 -7.20 0.40 -1.23
C PRO A 70 -7.51 1.86 -1.54
N ILE A 71 -7.07 2.80 -0.69
CA ILE A 71 -7.36 4.23 -0.87
C ILE A 71 -6.80 4.72 -2.20
N ALA A 72 -5.52 4.47 -2.48
CA ALA A 72 -4.89 4.86 -3.73
C ALA A 72 -5.61 4.24 -4.94
N ARG A 73 -5.88 2.93 -4.89
CA ARG A 73 -6.51 2.20 -6.00
C ARG A 73 -7.90 2.71 -6.37
N PHE A 74 -8.72 3.07 -5.39
CA PHE A 74 -10.12 3.39 -5.63
C PHE A 74 -10.43 4.89 -5.70
N ARG A 75 -9.62 5.72 -5.04
CA ARG A 75 -9.94 7.14 -4.84
C ARG A 75 -8.79 8.11 -5.12
N LEU A 76 -7.65 7.67 -5.64
CA LEU A 76 -6.57 8.61 -5.99
C LEU A 76 -7.05 9.63 -7.02
N ARG A 77 -7.84 9.20 -8.02
CA ARG A 77 -8.44 10.11 -9.01
C ARG A 77 -9.24 11.23 -8.35
N THR A 78 -10.17 10.88 -7.46
CA THR A 78 -11.03 11.84 -6.76
C THR A 78 -10.22 12.80 -5.89
N LEU A 79 -9.19 12.29 -5.20
CA LEU A 79 -8.29 13.12 -4.38
C LEU A 79 -7.49 14.12 -5.23
N VAL A 80 -6.99 13.68 -6.39
CA VAL A 80 -6.32 14.57 -7.35
C VAL A 80 -7.29 15.63 -7.85
N GLU A 81 -8.51 15.23 -8.24
CA GLU A 81 -9.56 16.16 -8.68
C GLU A 81 -9.87 17.20 -7.59
N PHE A 82 -9.94 16.82 -6.31
CA PHE A 82 -10.14 17.77 -5.20
C PHE A 82 -8.97 18.73 -4.97
N VAL A 83 -7.74 18.32 -5.30
CA VAL A 83 -6.56 19.20 -5.18
C VAL A 83 -6.44 20.15 -6.37
N THR A 84 -6.79 19.68 -7.57
CA THR A 84 -6.65 20.45 -8.81
C THR A 84 -7.83 21.38 -9.09
N THR A 85 -9.01 21.07 -8.56
CA THR A 85 -10.24 21.82 -8.85
C THR A 85 -10.34 23.05 -7.97
N ASP A 86 -10.27 24.23 -8.59
CA ASP A 86 -10.39 25.54 -7.91
C ASP A 86 -11.80 25.82 -7.37
N MET A 87 -12.80 25.03 -7.77
CA MET A 87 -14.20 25.15 -7.34
C MET A 87 -14.47 24.51 -5.96
N GLY A 88 -13.48 23.84 -5.36
CA GLY A 88 -13.59 23.20 -4.05
C GLY A 88 -13.38 24.17 -2.89
N SER A 89 -13.90 23.84 -1.71
CA SER A 89 -13.56 24.60 -0.51
C SER A 89 -12.05 24.44 -0.19
N PRO A 90 -11.37 25.48 0.31
CA PRO A 90 -9.95 25.41 0.63
C PRO A 90 -9.64 24.29 1.65
N GLU A 91 -10.57 24.05 2.57
CA GLU A 91 -10.46 22.96 3.54
C GLU A 91 -10.51 21.57 2.88
N LEU A 92 -11.34 21.37 1.85
CA LEU A 92 -11.43 20.07 1.17
C LEU A 92 -10.13 19.76 0.43
N ARG A 93 -9.58 20.76 -0.25
CA ARG A 93 -8.27 20.69 -0.90
C ARG A 93 -7.17 20.32 0.08
N TRP A 94 -7.11 21.01 1.23
CA TRP A 94 -6.13 20.72 2.27
C TRP A 94 -6.27 19.30 2.84
N GLN A 95 -7.49 18.84 3.12
CA GLN A 95 -7.70 17.47 3.60
C GLN A 95 -7.35 16.43 2.55
N ALA A 96 -7.69 16.65 1.28
CA ALA A 96 -7.32 15.77 0.18
C ALA A 96 -5.79 15.69 0.01
N GLU A 97 -5.10 16.83 0.07
CA GLU A 97 -3.64 16.90 0.05
C GLU A 97 -3.02 16.11 1.20
N ARG A 98 -3.55 16.25 2.43
CA ARG A 98 -3.08 15.45 3.57
C ARG A 98 -3.22 13.95 3.36
N VAL A 99 -4.30 13.51 2.73
CA VAL A 99 -4.47 12.09 2.37
C VAL A 99 -3.36 11.67 1.38
N LEU A 100 -3.06 12.48 0.35
CA LEU A 100 -1.97 12.22 -0.58
C LEU A 100 -0.61 12.12 0.13
N ILE A 101 -0.29 13.06 1.01
CA ILE A 101 0.94 13.01 1.82
C ILE A 101 1.01 11.71 2.62
N GLN A 102 -0.11 11.30 3.21
CA GLN A 102 -0.18 10.09 4.01
C GLN A 102 -0.05 8.80 3.18
N LEU A 103 -0.40 8.84 1.89
CA LEU A 103 -0.17 7.76 0.92
C LEU A 103 1.29 7.70 0.43
N GLY A 104 2.08 8.74 0.68
CA GLY A 104 3.50 8.81 0.33
C GLY A 104 3.85 9.86 -0.74
N PHE A 105 2.89 10.68 -1.19
CA PHE A 105 3.11 11.84 -2.05
C PHE A 105 3.64 13.00 -1.19
N THR A 106 4.94 12.99 -0.91
CA THR A 106 5.64 13.87 0.06
C THR A 106 5.33 15.36 -0.04
N HIS A 107 5.09 15.88 -1.24
CA HIS A 107 4.84 17.31 -1.46
C HIS A 107 3.39 17.58 -1.88
N GLY A 108 2.49 16.61 -1.72
CA GLY A 108 1.06 16.80 -1.90
C GLY A 108 0.71 17.38 -3.27
N GLU A 109 0.31 18.66 -3.29
CA GLU A 109 -0.03 19.40 -4.50
C GLU A 109 1.12 19.50 -5.52
N ASP A 110 2.36 19.67 -5.08
CA ASP A 110 3.50 19.78 -6.00
C ASP A 110 3.77 18.46 -6.72
N ASP A 111 3.54 17.33 -6.06
CA ASP A 111 3.65 16.00 -6.68
C ASP A 111 2.52 15.79 -7.71
N VAL A 112 1.32 16.33 -7.45
CA VAL A 112 0.20 16.33 -8.42
C VAL A 112 0.55 17.17 -9.65
N LYS A 113 1.12 18.37 -9.45
CA LYS A 113 1.57 19.24 -10.54
C LYS A 113 2.71 18.61 -11.34
N ALA A 114 3.65 17.97 -10.68
CA ALA A 114 4.75 17.24 -11.33
C ALA A 114 4.24 16.06 -12.18
N ALA A 115 3.11 15.47 -11.79
CA ALA A 115 2.39 14.47 -12.57
C ALA A 115 1.47 15.07 -13.66
N PHE A 116 1.56 16.38 -13.93
CA PHE A 116 0.69 17.10 -14.88
C PHE A 116 -0.82 16.92 -14.58
N ASN A 117 -1.17 16.83 -13.29
CA ASN A 117 -2.53 16.55 -12.83
C ASN A 117 -3.09 15.18 -13.30
N ASP A 118 -2.23 14.28 -13.77
CA ASP A 118 -2.65 12.94 -14.22
C ASP A 118 -2.54 11.92 -13.07
N TRP A 119 -3.71 11.51 -12.57
CA TRP A 119 -3.81 10.49 -11.53
C TRP A 119 -3.21 9.13 -11.94
N ARG A 120 -3.11 8.83 -13.24
CA ARG A 120 -2.51 7.57 -13.73
C ARG A 120 -1.01 7.57 -13.51
N VAL A 121 -0.36 8.68 -13.81
CA VAL A 121 1.08 8.89 -13.54
C VAL A 121 1.34 8.78 -12.03
N MET A 122 0.46 9.36 -11.22
CA MET A 122 0.55 9.24 -9.76
C MET A 122 0.34 7.79 -9.26
N MET A 123 -0.57 7.02 -9.88
CA MET A 123 -0.74 5.59 -9.57
C MET A 123 0.49 4.77 -9.94
N ASP A 124 1.10 5.03 -11.10
CA ASP A 124 2.32 4.34 -11.55
C ASP A 124 3.49 4.66 -10.61
N TRP A 125 3.63 5.93 -10.22
CA TRP A 125 4.61 6.34 -9.22
C TRP A 125 4.39 5.64 -7.87
N TYR A 126 3.14 5.61 -7.38
CA TYR A 126 2.77 4.90 -6.16
C TYR A 126 3.16 3.42 -6.21
N GLY A 127 2.88 2.76 -7.34
CA GLY A 127 3.25 1.36 -7.59
C GLY A 127 4.77 1.14 -7.58
N MET A 128 5.51 2.01 -8.27
CA MET A 128 6.98 1.97 -8.29
C MET A 128 7.56 2.13 -6.89
N MET A 129 7.09 3.10 -6.11
CA MET A 129 7.56 3.36 -4.74
C MET A 129 7.35 2.16 -3.82
N HIS A 130 6.20 1.49 -3.93
CA HIS A 130 5.90 0.30 -3.13
C HIS A 130 6.76 -0.89 -3.54
N SER A 131 7.01 -1.07 -4.84
CA SER A 131 7.92 -2.09 -5.36
C SER A 131 9.35 -1.90 -4.86
N VAL A 132 9.89 -0.68 -4.96
CA VAL A 132 11.23 -0.35 -4.47
C VAL A 132 11.35 -0.56 -2.96
N ALA A 133 10.33 -0.16 -2.18
CA ALA A 133 10.32 -0.39 -0.75
C ALA A 133 10.31 -1.89 -0.39
N GLN A 134 9.60 -2.71 -1.16
CA GLN A 134 9.60 -4.16 -1.01
C GLN A 134 10.97 -4.76 -1.34
N GLN A 135 11.60 -4.32 -2.43
CA GLN A 135 12.93 -4.78 -2.82
C GLN A 135 13.99 -4.45 -1.76
N ARG A 136 14.03 -3.21 -1.27
CA ARG A 136 14.98 -2.82 -0.20
C ARG A 136 14.81 -3.67 1.07
N ARG A 137 13.57 -4.06 1.41
CA ARG A 137 13.31 -4.96 2.54
C ARG A 137 13.86 -6.37 2.29
N LEU A 138 13.74 -6.88 1.07
CA LEU A 138 14.29 -8.18 0.68
C LEU A 138 15.82 -8.14 0.74
N GLU A 139 16.45 -7.13 0.15
CA GLU A 139 17.90 -6.93 0.20
C GLU A 139 18.41 -6.87 1.64
N ALA A 140 17.75 -6.12 2.52
CA ALA A 140 18.12 -6.06 3.93
C ALA A 140 17.98 -7.42 4.65
N ARG A 141 16.95 -8.21 4.33
CA ARG A 141 16.77 -9.57 4.88
C ARG A 141 17.84 -10.53 4.37
N VAL A 142 18.12 -10.50 3.08
CA VAL A 142 19.16 -11.33 2.45
C VAL A 142 20.53 -10.96 2.99
N GLY A 143 20.84 -9.66 3.10
CA GLY A 143 22.09 -9.16 3.68
C GLY A 143 22.27 -9.63 5.13
N ARG A 144 21.23 -9.54 5.97
CA ARG A 144 21.26 -10.10 7.34
C ARG A 144 21.45 -11.61 7.35
N ALA A 145 20.73 -12.34 6.51
CA ALA A 145 20.84 -13.80 6.41
C ALA A 145 22.24 -14.23 5.95
N ALA A 146 22.82 -13.52 4.98
CA ALA A 146 24.19 -13.72 4.54
C ALA A 146 25.16 -13.44 5.69
N ALA A 147 25.05 -12.29 6.37
CA ALA A 147 25.90 -11.95 7.51
C ALA A 147 25.87 -13.02 8.62
N VAL A 148 24.69 -13.53 8.98
CA VAL A 148 24.54 -14.65 9.92
C VAL A 148 25.21 -15.93 9.38
N ALA A 149 24.99 -16.27 8.10
CA ALA A 149 25.60 -17.45 7.49
C ALA A 149 27.14 -17.38 7.44
N TRP A 150 27.71 -16.18 7.31
CA TRP A 150 29.15 -15.93 7.35
C TRP A 150 29.71 -15.92 8.79
N MET A 151 28.94 -15.43 9.77
CA MET A 151 29.31 -15.48 11.20
C MET A 151 29.22 -16.90 11.80
N VAL A 152 28.36 -17.77 11.27
CA VAL A 152 28.35 -19.20 11.62
C VAL A 152 29.60 -19.85 11.01
N ARG A 153 30.68 -19.87 11.80
CA ARG A 153 32.05 -20.35 11.48
C ARG A 153 32.14 -21.28 10.24
N PRO A 154 32.94 -20.93 9.21
CA PRO A 154 33.15 -21.79 8.03
C PRO A 154 33.72 -23.17 8.36
N GLU A 155 34.38 -23.31 9.50
CA GLU A 155 34.93 -24.58 10.00
C GLU A 155 33.88 -25.67 10.21
N ARG A 156 32.67 -25.33 10.67
CA ARG A 156 31.61 -26.34 10.90
C ARG A 156 31.01 -26.87 9.59
N ARG A 157 31.03 -26.08 8.51
CA ARG A 157 30.59 -26.52 7.17
C ARG A 157 31.61 -27.44 6.50
N LEU A 158 32.92 -27.17 6.67
CA LEU A 158 34.00 -28.02 6.15
C LEU A 158 34.01 -29.42 6.80
N VAL A 159 33.74 -29.50 8.10
CA VAL A 159 33.68 -30.79 8.82
C VAL A 159 32.51 -31.68 8.34
N ARG A 160 31.35 -31.09 8.04
CA ARG A 160 30.21 -31.84 7.48
C ARG A 160 30.47 -32.32 6.05
N ARG A 161 31.08 -31.49 5.19
CA ARG A 161 31.47 -31.90 3.83
C ARG A 161 32.49 -33.04 3.84
N ARG A 162 33.49 -33.01 4.74
CA ARG A 162 34.47 -34.11 4.90
C ARG A 162 33.83 -35.41 5.37
N ARG A 163 32.89 -35.37 6.33
CA ARG A 163 32.17 -36.59 6.77
C ARG A 163 31.25 -37.14 5.68
N PHE A 164 30.57 -36.28 4.93
CA PHE A 164 29.70 -36.71 3.83
C PHE A 164 30.50 -37.36 2.69
N LEU A 165 31.60 -36.73 2.27
CA LEU A 165 32.47 -37.28 1.23
C LEU A 165 33.15 -38.59 1.66
N ARG A 166 33.59 -38.69 2.92
CA ARG A 166 34.21 -39.91 3.45
C ARG A 166 33.20 -41.06 3.64
N ARG A 167 31.92 -40.75 3.87
CA ARG A 167 30.84 -41.74 4.03
C ARG A 167 30.30 -42.25 2.69
N ASN A 168 30.28 -41.42 1.66
CA ASN A 168 29.76 -41.78 0.33
C ASN A 168 30.84 -42.22 -0.68
N TYR A 169 32.10 -41.81 -0.48
CA TYR A 169 33.20 -42.10 -1.39
C TYR A 169 34.41 -42.54 -0.58
N GLY A 170 34.38 -43.76 -0.02
CA GLY A 170 35.38 -44.34 0.87
C GLY A 170 36.79 -44.53 0.29
N GLY A 171 37.38 -43.50 -0.31
CA GLY A 171 38.75 -43.47 -0.83
C GLY A 171 39.40 -42.13 -0.48
N ARG A 172 40.71 -42.16 -0.17
CA ARG A 172 41.54 -40.97 0.11
C ARG A 172 41.42 -39.98 -1.05
N VAL A 173 40.66 -38.90 -0.85
CA VAL A 173 40.75 -37.72 -1.72
C VAL A 173 42.05 -37.01 -1.35
N VAL A 174 43.11 -37.29 -2.10
CA VAL A 174 44.34 -36.50 -2.09
C VAL A 174 44.02 -35.16 -2.75
N LEU A 175 43.85 -34.13 -1.94
CA LEU A 175 43.79 -32.76 -2.42
C LEU A 175 45.19 -32.40 -2.93
N LYS A 176 45.36 -32.28 -4.25
CA LYS A 176 46.53 -31.63 -4.84
C LYS A 176 46.58 -30.20 -4.28
N SER A 177 47.56 -29.95 -3.41
CA SER A 177 47.88 -28.63 -2.89
C SER A 177 48.29 -27.71 -4.05
N ASP A 178 47.55 -26.61 -4.17
CA ASP A 178 47.77 -25.53 -5.12
C ASP A 178 49.15 -24.88 -4.87
N ARG A 179 50.16 -25.27 -5.67
CA ARG A 179 51.44 -24.56 -5.75
C ARG A 179 51.30 -23.40 -6.73
N ARG A 180 50.61 -22.33 -6.34
CA ARG A 180 50.65 -21.03 -7.04
C ARG A 180 50.56 -19.86 -6.07
N LEU A 181 51.46 -19.82 -5.10
CA LEU A 181 51.84 -18.59 -4.40
C LEU A 181 53.30 -18.71 -3.98
N GLN A 182 54.21 -18.50 -4.94
CA GLN A 182 55.58 -18.03 -4.74
C GLN A 182 56.23 -17.91 -6.12
N ARG A 183 56.09 -16.73 -6.72
CA ARG A 183 57.09 -16.03 -7.54
C ARG A 183 56.63 -14.60 -7.70
#